data_AF-A0A1Q9A3D6-F1
#
_entry.id   AF-A0A1Q9A3D6-F1
#
_cell.length_a   1.000
_cell.length_b   1.000
_cell.length_c   1.000
_cell.angle_alpha   90.00
_cell.angle_beta   90.00
_cell.angle_gamma   90.00
#
_symmetry.space_group_name_H-M   'P 1'
#
loop_
_entity.id
_entity.type
_entity.pdbx_description
1 polymer ?
#
loop_
_entity_poly.entity_id
_entity_poly.type
_entity_poly.pdbx_seq_one_letter_code
_entity_poly.pdbx_strand_id
1 'polypeptide(L)'
;MPYHKSLLAIESTLIERVTYVDGSFTAAANIPFHPPVVDRADDVWILTFDCDGRLDPELAIEFTNLCGGADRVCSIDGPKASPDTLSFYAKIDVTLNLNGDKRDVALFVGQGANKLGYVWWLGGLPLANANGVALLPFVTQDNSAVQQILQVTDRDGDLFQLTPWF
;
A
#
# COMPACT_ATOMS: atom_id res chain seq x y z
N MET A 1 7.47 -20.86 16.87
CA MET A 1 7.66 -19.48 17.37
C MET A 1 6.36 -18.72 17.15
N PRO A 2 5.95 -17.79 18.02
CA PRO A 2 4.76 -16.99 17.76
C PRO A 2 5.02 -16.04 16.58
N TYR A 3 4.07 -15.95 15.66
CA TYR A 3 4.12 -14.97 14.57
C TYR A 3 4.02 -13.55 15.14
N HIS A 4 4.74 -12.61 14.53
CA HIS A 4 4.50 -11.19 14.78
C HIS A 4 3.29 -10.73 13.96
N LYS A 5 2.44 -9.92 14.59
CA LYS A 5 1.26 -9.33 13.99
C LYS A 5 1.53 -7.90 13.61
N SER A 6 1.56 -7.63 12.31
CA SER A 6 1.65 -6.28 11.76
C SER A 6 0.29 -5.88 11.19
N LEU A 7 -0.17 -4.68 11.52
CA LEU A 7 -1.44 -4.13 11.05
C LEU A 7 -1.18 -2.96 10.13
N LEU A 8 -1.92 -2.89 9.03
CA LEU A 8 -1.97 -1.73 8.15
C LEU A 8 -3.42 -1.31 7.96
N ALA A 9 -3.71 -0.03 8.18
CA ALA A 9 -5.01 0.56 7.91
C ALA A 9 -4.99 1.34 6.59
N ILE A 10 -6.10 1.28 5.86
CA ILE A 10 -6.38 2.12 4.70
C ILE A 10 -7.75 2.76 4.91
N GLU A 11 -7.81 4.09 4.99
CA GLU A 11 -9.02 4.85 5.28
C GLU A 11 -9.46 5.66 4.05
N SER A 12 -10.73 5.49 3.65
CA SER A 12 -11.37 6.40 2.70
C SER A 12 -12.87 6.11 2.61
N THR A 13 -13.69 7.16 2.54
CA THR A 13 -15.12 7.04 2.26
C THR A 13 -15.41 6.59 0.82
N LEU A 14 -14.44 6.67 -0.07
CA LEU A 14 -14.56 6.27 -1.47
C LEU A 14 -14.22 4.79 -1.71
N ILE A 15 -13.59 4.10 -0.76
CA ILE A 15 -13.25 2.68 -0.92
C ILE A 15 -14.49 1.83 -0.64
N GLU A 16 -14.91 1.07 -1.65
CA GLU A 16 -15.96 0.07 -1.50
C GLU A 16 -15.43 -1.28 -1.04
N ARG A 17 -14.22 -1.63 -1.46
CA ARG A 17 -13.61 -2.93 -1.20
C ARG A 17 -12.09 -2.86 -1.20
N VAL A 18 -11.45 -3.55 -0.26
CA VAL A 18 -10.05 -3.95 -0.32
C VAL A 18 -9.99 -5.47 -0.28
N THR A 19 -9.18 -6.07 -1.15
CA THR A 19 -8.92 -7.51 -1.15
C THR A 19 -7.43 -7.78 -1.26
N TYR A 20 -6.94 -8.69 -0.41
CA TYR A 20 -5.63 -9.30 -0.61
C TYR A 20 -5.68 -10.22 -1.85
N VAL A 21 -4.61 -10.23 -2.63
CA VAL A 21 -4.47 -11.12 -3.80
C VAL A 21 -3.73 -12.39 -3.38
N ASP A 22 -4.42 -13.53 -3.37
CA ASP A 22 -3.86 -14.83 -2.99
C ASP A 22 -2.57 -15.17 -3.74
N GLY A 23 -1.57 -15.66 -3.00
CA GLY A 23 -0.27 -16.02 -3.53
C GLY A 23 0.67 -14.83 -3.80
N SER A 24 0.24 -13.59 -3.55
CA SER A 24 1.09 -12.41 -3.72
C SER A 24 1.93 -12.05 -2.48
N PHE A 25 1.69 -12.71 -1.35
CA PHE A 25 2.42 -12.40 -0.12
C PHE A 25 3.81 -13.01 -0.20
N THR A 26 4.83 -12.14 -0.12
CA THR A 26 6.23 -12.52 -0.19
C THR A 26 6.94 -12.01 1.05
N ALA A 27 7.65 -12.89 1.73
CA ALA A 27 8.47 -12.59 2.90
C ALA A 27 9.90 -13.08 2.65
N ALA A 28 10.82 -12.69 3.53
CA ALA A 28 12.21 -13.12 3.40
C ALA A 28 12.34 -14.66 3.43
N ALA A 29 13.38 -15.18 2.78
CA ALA A 29 13.54 -16.62 2.60
C ALA A 29 13.49 -17.39 3.94
N ASN A 30 12.74 -18.50 3.95
CA ASN A 30 12.52 -19.38 5.09
C ASN A 30 11.74 -18.78 6.27
N ILE A 31 11.06 -17.64 6.08
CA ILE A 31 10.16 -17.09 7.09
C ILE A 31 8.76 -17.71 6.91
N PRO A 32 8.21 -18.41 7.92
CA PRO A 32 6.84 -18.88 7.88
C PRO A 32 5.87 -17.70 8.02
N PHE A 33 4.71 -17.81 7.38
CA PHE A 33 3.67 -16.79 7.45
C PHE A 33 2.28 -17.41 7.27
N HIS A 34 1.24 -16.64 7.63
CA HIS A 34 -0.12 -16.88 7.15
C HIS A 34 -0.50 -15.85 6.08
N PRO A 35 -1.40 -16.20 5.14
CA PRO A 35 -1.94 -15.23 4.20
C PRO A 35 -2.52 -14.02 4.95
N PRO A 36 -2.33 -12.80 4.42
CA PRO A 36 -2.93 -11.61 4.98
C PRO A 36 -4.46 -11.72 5.02
N VAL A 37 -5.05 -11.20 6.09
CA VAL A 37 -6.50 -11.10 6.24
C VAL A 37 -6.90 -9.64 6.10
N VAL A 38 -8.02 -9.40 5.41
CA VAL A 38 -8.58 -8.06 5.25
C VAL A 38 -9.93 -7.99 5.96
N ASP A 39 -10.02 -7.11 6.95
CA ASP A 39 -11.23 -6.79 7.69
C ASP A 39 -11.65 -5.34 7.41
N ARG A 40 -12.93 -5.04 7.68
CA ARG A 40 -13.48 -3.68 7.53
C ARG A 40 -14.16 -3.24 8.81
N ALA A 41 -13.81 -2.05 9.26
CA ALA A 41 -14.52 -1.32 10.33
C ALA A 41 -14.88 0.07 9.78
N ASP A 42 -16.17 0.29 9.51
CA ASP A 42 -16.70 1.53 8.92
C ASP A 42 -16.03 1.92 7.57
N ASP A 43 -15.26 3.00 7.52
CA ASP A 43 -14.50 3.50 6.37
C ASP A 43 -13.00 3.14 6.42
N VAL A 44 -12.61 2.33 7.40
CA VAL A 44 -11.25 1.81 7.58
C VAL A 44 -11.17 0.34 7.20
N TRP A 45 -10.24 0.03 6.30
CA TRP A 45 -9.86 -1.33 5.92
C TRP A 45 -8.59 -1.72 6.64
N ILE A 46 -8.62 -2.82 7.37
CA ILE A 46 -7.49 -3.29 8.18
C ILE A 46 -6.93 -4.55 7.53
N LEU A 47 -5.66 -4.51 7.15
CA LEU A 47 -4.89 -5.65 6.70
C LEU A 47 -4.07 -6.18 7.87
N THR A 48 -4.27 -7.46 8.20
CA THR A 48 -3.50 -8.16 9.24
C THR A 48 -2.50 -9.09 8.59
N PHE A 49 -1.23 -8.92 8.95
CA PHE A 49 -0.11 -9.72 8.47
C PHE A 49 0.49 -10.52 9.64
N ASP A 50 0.47 -11.84 9.52
CA ASP A 50 1.08 -12.77 10.47
C ASP A 50 2.42 -13.28 9.91
N CYS A 51 3.51 -12.59 10.24
CA CYS A 51 4.85 -12.91 9.72
C CYS A 51 5.92 -12.42 10.70
N ASP A 52 6.84 -13.31 11.09
CA ASP A 52 8.05 -12.92 11.85
C ASP A 52 9.15 -12.50 10.87
N GLY A 53 8.90 -11.36 10.20
CA GLY A 53 9.65 -10.95 9.04
C GLY A 53 11.09 -10.51 9.38
N ARG A 54 12.06 -10.99 8.59
CA ARG A 54 13.44 -10.52 8.62
C ARG A 54 13.63 -9.48 7.52
N LEU A 55 14.26 -8.36 7.83
CA LEU A 55 14.61 -7.35 6.84
C LEU A 55 15.52 -7.91 5.75
N ASP A 56 15.13 -7.67 4.50
CA ASP A 56 15.81 -8.15 3.30
C ASP A 56 15.85 -7.03 2.25
N PRO A 57 17.03 -6.60 1.79
CA PRO A 57 17.15 -5.60 0.73
C PRO A 57 16.67 -6.10 -0.64
N GLU A 58 16.71 -7.41 -0.91
CA GLU A 58 16.26 -7.97 -2.20
C GLU A 58 14.74 -7.80 -2.35
N LEU A 59 13.98 -7.97 -1.26
CA LEU A 59 12.54 -7.71 -1.26
C LEU A 59 12.21 -6.24 -1.53
N ALA A 60 13.01 -5.30 -1.02
CA ALA A 60 12.81 -3.88 -1.27
C ALA A 60 13.03 -3.52 -2.74
N ILE A 61 14.02 -4.15 -3.38
CA ILE A 61 14.29 -4.01 -4.82
C ILE A 61 13.12 -4.59 -5.62
N GLU A 62 12.69 -5.82 -5.31
CA GLU A 62 11.58 -6.47 -5.99
C GLU A 62 10.28 -5.67 -5.87
N PHE A 63 9.91 -5.27 -4.66
CA PHE A 63 8.74 -4.42 -4.39
C PHE A 63 8.78 -3.14 -5.21
N THR A 64 9.92 -2.42 -5.21
CA THR A 64 10.05 -1.15 -5.94
C THR A 64 9.91 -1.36 -7.46
N ASN A 65 10.46 -2.46 -7.98
CA ASN A 65 10.34 -2.81 -9.39
C ASN A 65 8.88 -3.17 -9.77
N LEU A 66 8.18 -3.92 -8.92
CA LEU A 66 6.76 -4.26 -9.10
C LEU A 66 5.87 -3.02 -9.09
N CYS A 67 6.25 -2.00 -8.32
CA CYS A 67 5.56 -0.71 -8.30
C CYS A 67 5.82 0.14 -9.55
N GLY A 68 6.85 -0.17 -10.33
CA GLY A 68 7.24 0.58 -11.53
C GLY A 68 8.30 1.66 -11.27
N GLY A 69 8.95 1.65 -10.12
CA GLY A 69 10.02 2.59 -9.78
C GLY A 69 9.78 3.37 -8.48
N ALA A 70 10.79 4.12 -8.07
CA ALA A 70 10.79 4.89 -6.82
C ALA A 70 9.76 6.03 -6.79
N ASP A 71 9.41 6.57 -7.96
CA ASP A 71 8.37 7.59 -8.17
C ASP A 71 6.95 7.01 -8.10
N ARG A 72 6.83 5.69 -7.87
CA ARG A 72 5.57 4.94 -7.77
C ARG A 72 5.37 4.31 -6.39
N VAL A 73 6.10 4.81 -5.40
CA VAL A 73 6.06 4.33 -4.01
C VAL A 73 6.00 5.53 -3.07
N CYS A 74 5.26 5.41 -1.96
CA CYS A 74 5.31 6.33 -0.82
C CYS A 74 5.40 5.55 0.49
N SER A 75 5.84 6.23 1.55
CA SER A 75 5.95 5.67 2.91
C SER A 75 5.12 6.49 3.89
N ILE A 76 4.67 5.87 4.99
CA ILE A 76 3.96 6.58 6.07
C ILE A 76 4.87 7.60 6.79
N ASP A 77 6.12 7.26 7.09
CA ASP A 77 6.95 8.05 8.03
C ASP A 77 8.28 8.60 7.45
N GLY A 78 8.40 8.64 6.12
CA GLY A 78 9.72 8.80 5.47
C GLY A 78 9.83 9.99 4.52
N PRO A 79 10.93 10.77 4.57
CA PRO A 79 11.30 11.64 3.45
C PRO A 79 11.73 10.84 2.21
N LYS A 80 11.91 9.53 2.35
CA LYS A 80 12.36 8.62 1.31
C LYS A 80 11.18 7.83 0.76
N ALA A 81 10.91 8.02 -0.52
CA ALA A 81 9.82 7.35 -1.23
C ALA A 81 9.96 5.81 -1.25
N SER A 82 11.18 5.26 -1.30
CA SER A 82 11.42 3.82 -1.46
C SER A 82 12.10 3.17 -0.27
N PRO A 83 11.75 1.91 0.06
CA PRO A 83 12.40 1.16 1.14
C PRO A 83 13.85 0.80 0.78
N ASP A 84 14.72 0.73 1.79
CA ASP A 84 16.05 0.10 1.67
C ASP A 84 16.01 -1.40 1.96
N THR A 85 15.07 -1.81 2.82
CA THR A 85 14.83 -3.20 3.21
C THR A 85 13.35 -3.38 3.49
N LEU A 86 12.82 -4.55 3.17
CA LEU A 86 11.48 -4.97 3.56
C LEU A 86 11.55 -6.31 4.30
N SER A 87 10.63 -6.50 5.22
CA SER A 87 10.38 -7.78 5.88
C SER A 87 9.48 -8.66 5.03
N PHE A 88 8.48 -8.03 4.39
CA PHE A 88 7.53 -8.65 3.49
C PHE A 88 6.80 -7.60 2.65
N TYR A 89 6.10 -8.05 1.61
CA TYR A 89 5.10 -7.28 0.88
C TYR A 89 3.96 -8.16 0.38
N ALA A 90 2.85 -7.53 -0.02
CA ALA A 90 1.72 -8.18 -0.67
C ALA A 90 1.09 -7.25 -1.72
N LYS A 91 0.40 -7.86 -2.67
CA LYS A 91 -0.49 -7.15 -3.58
C LYS A 91 -1.90 -7.08 -2.99
N ILE A 92 -2.53 -5.93 -3.14
CA ILE A 92 -3.92 -5.67 -2.80
C ILE A 92 -4.64 -5.10 -4.02
N ASP A 93 -5.91 -5.45 -4.18
CA ASP A 93 -6.80 -4.78 -5.11
C ASP A 93 -7.77 -3.90 -4.31
N VAL A 94 -7.88 -2.63 -4.71
CA VAL A 94 -8.73 -1.62 -4.07
C VAL A 94 -9.79 -1.19 -5.07
N THR A 95 -11.07 -1.41 -4.74
CA THR A 95 -12.22 -0.93 -5.50
C THR A 95 -12.69 0.40 -4.92
N LEU A 96 -12.61 1.46 -5.73
CA LEU A 96 -13.08 2.81 -5.40
C LEU A 96 -14.39 3.13 -6.12
N ASN A 97 -15.25 3.92 -5.49
CA ASN A 97 -16.46 4.47 -6.09
C ASN A 97 -16.33 5.99 -6.26
N LEU A 98 -16.19 6.41 -7.52
CA LEU A 98 -16.01 7.80 -7.92
C LEU A 98 -17.34 8.34 -8.48
N ASN A 99 -18.28 8.65 -7.58
CA ASN A 99 -19.61 9.17 -7.94
C ASN A 99 -20.44 8.20 -8.81
N GLY A 100 -20.48 6.92 -8.43
CA GLY A 100 -21.20 5.85 -9.12
C GLY A 100 -20.35 5.07 -10.11
N ASP A 101 -19.14 5.54 -10.40
CA ASP A 101 -18.20 4.87 -11.29
C ASP A 101 -17.18 4.05 -10.50
N LYS A 102 -17.20 2.73 -10.67
CA LYS A 102 -16.31 1.82 -9.94
C LYS A 102 -14.97 1.68 -10.64
N ARG A 103 -13.89 1.79 -9.88
CA ARG A 103 -12.51 1.67 -10.37
C ARG A 103 -11.74 0.69 -9.50
N ASP A 104 -11.20 -0.35 -10.12
CA ASP A 104 -10.29 -1.27 -9.46
C ASP A 104 -8.84 -0.82 -9.67
N VAL A 105 -8.08 -0.79 -8.58
CA VAL A 105 -6.68 -0.37 -8.55
C VAL A 105 -5.85 -1.44 -7.88
N ALA A 106 -4.84 -1.93 -8.59
CA ALA A 106 -3.84 -2.83 -8.04
C ALA A 106 -2.73 -2.02 -7.37
N LEU A 107 -2.52 -2.25 -6.07
CA LEU A 107 -1.45 -1.66 -5.27
C LEU A 107 -0.64 -2.75 -4.57
N PHE A 108 0.54 -2.37 -4.11
CA PHE A 108 1.40 -3.18 -3.26
C PHE A 108 1.60 -2.47 -1.93
N VAL A 109 1.57 -3.25 -0.85
CA VAL A 109 1.89 -2.79 0.50
C VAL A 109 3.07 -3.60 1.03
N GLY A 110 3.98 -2.95 1.73
CA GLY A 110 5.16 -3.61 2.30
C GLY A 110 5.53 -3.02 3.64
N GLN A 111 5.95 -3.87 4.56
CA GLN A 111 6.52 -3.44 5.84
C GLN A 111 8.02 -3.68 5.82
N GLY A 112 8.78 -2.70 6.25
CA GLY A 112 10.22 -2.79 6.44
C GLY A 112 10.61 -1.96 7.65
N ALA A 113 11.83 -1.44 7.65
CA ALA A 113 12.29 -0.58 8.73
C ALA A 113 13.17 0.55 8.20
N ASN A 114 13.19 1.64 8.96
CA ASN A 114 14.15 2.73 8.84
C ASN A 114 14.87 2.94 10.19
N LYS A 115 15.56 4.07 10.36
CA LYS A 115 16.26 4.40 11.62
C LYS A 115 15.34 4.66 12.82
N LEU A 116 14.06 4.93 12.57
CA LEU A 116 13.06 5.32 13.57
C LEU A 116 12.17 4.14 14.00
N GLY A 117 12.09 3.07 13.19
CA GLY A 117 11.31 1.89 13.52
C GLY A 117 10.83 1.15 12.29
N TYR A 118 9.79 0.35 12.47
CA TYR A 118 9.04 -0.25 11.36
C TYR A 118 8.29 0.83 10.60
N VAL A 119 8.23 0.69 9.28
CA VAL A 119 7.55 1.63 8.40
C VAL A 119 6.79 0.85 7.34
N TRP A 120 5.63 1.39 6.95
CA TRP A 120 4.86 0.91 5.82
C TRP A 120 5.13 1.70 4.55
N TRP A 121 5.18 0.97 3.45
CA TRP A 121 5.21 1.50 2.10
C TRP A 121 3.95 1.08 1.35
N LEU A 122 3.44 1.99 0.53
CA LEU A 122 2.40 1.77 -0.46
C LEU A 122 2.99 2.10 -1.84
N GLY A 123 2.71 1.28 -2.84
CA GLY A 123 3.16 1.56 -4.19
C GLY A 123 2.31 0.87 -5.25
N GLY A 124 2.60 1.17 -6.50
CA GLY A 124 1.94 0.58 -7.65
C GLY A 124 1.97 1.50 -8.86
N LEU A 125 1.83 0.93 -10.05
CA LEU A 125 1.79 1.69 -11.31
C LEU A 125 0.79 2.86 -11.31
N PRO A 126 -0.40 2.76 -10.67
CA PRO A 126 -1.36 3.86 -10.62
C PRO A 126 -0.93 5.01 -9.70
N LEU A 127 0.02 4.79 -8.78
CA LEU A 127 0.50 5.82 -7.85
C LEU A 127 1.46 6.75 -8.56
N ALA A 128 1.40 8.04 -8.32
CA ALA A 128 2.41 9.01 -8.72
C ALA A 128 2.92 9.73 -7.47
N ASN A 129 4.20 9.60 -7.16
CA ASN A 129 4.85 10.30 -6.06
C ASN A 129 5.88 11.29 -6.59
N ALA A 130 5.64 12.57 -6.34
CA ALA A 130 6.57 13.64 -6.65
C ALA A 130 6.73 14.56 -5.44
N ASN A 131 7.97 14.80 -5.02
CA ASN A 131 8.30 15.73 -3.94
C ASN A 131 7.56 15.45 -2.61
N GLY A 132 7.30 14.17 -2.30
CA GLY A 132 6.59 13.77 -1.09
C GLY A 132 5.07 13.88 -1.18
N VAL A 133 4.53 14.22 -2.35
CA VAL A 133 3.09 14.19 -2.61
C VAL A 133 2.77 12.95 -3.44
N ALA A 134 2.06 12.01 -2.83
CA ALA A 134 1.61 10.79 -3.46
C ALA A 134 0.14 10.94 -3.91
N LEU A 135 -0.11 10.71 -5.19
CA LEU A 135 -1.41 10.91 -5.85
C LEU A 135 -1.83 9.64 -6.60
N LEU A 136 -3.13 9.36 -6.58
CA LEU A 136 -3.80 8.36 -7.41
C LEU A 136 -4.74 9.09 -8.37
N PRO A 137 -4.31 9.36 -9.62
CA PRO A 137 -5.15 9.97 -10.63
C PRO A 137 -6.09 8.94 -11.27
N PHE A 138 -7.35 9.34 -11.42
CA PHE A 138 -8.39 8.61 -12.14
C PHE A 138 -8.85 9.46 -13.31
N VAL A 139 -8.81 8.86 -14.49
CA VAL A 139 -9.34 9.46 -15.71
C VAL A 139 -10.71 8.88 -16.04
N THR A 140 -11.46 9.62 -16.86
CA THR A 140 -12.70 9.13 -17.47
C THR A 140 -12.42 7.86 -18.28
N GLN A 141 -13.45 7.02 -18.49
CA GLN A 141 -13.27 5.74 -19.19
C GLN A 141 -12.73 5.87 -20.63
N ASP A 142 -12.97 7.00 -21.27
CA ASP A 142 -12.46 7.37 -22.59
C ASP A 142 -11.06 8.00 -22.55
N ASN A 143 -10.43 8.08 -21.37
CA ASN A 143 -9.14 8.73 -21.10
C ASN A 143 -9.06 10.19 -21.56
N SER A 144 -10.19 10.88 -21.72
CA SER A 144 -10.23 12.24 -22.26
C SER A 144 -10.04 13.33 -21.20
N ALA A 145 -10.37 13.05 -19.94
CA ALA A 145 -10.26 14.00 -18.84
C ALA A 145 -9.90 13.32 -17.51
N VAL A 146 -9.34 14.10 -16.59
CA VAL A 146 -9.18 13.69 -15.18
C VAL A 146 -10.57 13.72 -14.52
N GLN A 147 -10.99 12.58 -13.98
CA GLN A 147 -12.24 12.42 -13.26
C GLN A 147 -12.08 12.76 -11.76
N GLN A 148 -11.01 12.26 -11.15
CA GLN A 148 -10.70 12.49 -9.73
C GLN A 148 -9.20 12.30 -9.51
N ILE A 149 -8.62 13.03 -8.56
CA ILE A 149 -7.30 12.70 -8.01
C ILE A 149 -7.49 12.45 -6.52
N LEU A 150 -6.95 11.35 -6.02
CA LEU A 150 -6.87 11.09 -4.58
C LEU A 150 -5.45 11.34 -4.10
N GLN A 151 -5.29 12.11 -3.03
CA GLN A 151 -4.03 12.20 -2.33
C GLN A 151 -3.93 11.06 -1.31
N VAL A 152 -2.77 10.42 -1.27
CA VAL A 152 -2.38 9.47 -0.22
C VAL A 152 -1.67 10.27 0.86
N THR A 153 -2.23 10.29 2.06
CA THR A 153 -1.61 10.91 3.25
C THR A 153 -1.42 9.88 4.34
N ASP A 154 -0.47 10.14 5.22
CA ASP A 154 -0.29 9.41 6.49
C ASP A 154 -1.20 10.00 7.57
N ARG A 155 -1.72 9.12 8.44
CA ARG A 155 -2.43 9.53 9.65
C ARG A 155 -2.09 8.56 10.77
N ASP A 156 -1.10 8.87 11.59
CA ASP A 156 -0.67 8.05 12.73
C ASP A 156 -0.09 6.66 12.35
N GLY A 157 1.17 6.62 11.88
CA GLY A 157 2.11 5.48 11.93
C GLY A 157 1.84 4.21 11.10
N ASP A 158 0.59 3.76 11.03
CA ASP A 158 0.18 2.51 10.37
C ASP A 158 -1.09 2.69 9.50
N LEU A 159 -1.44 3.93 9.13
CA LEU A 159 -2.61 4.22 8.30
C LEU A 159 -2.27 5.08 7.08
N PHE A 160 -2.70 4.60 5.91
CA PHE A 160 -2.80 5.40 4.70
C PHE A 160 -4.23 5.93 4.52
N GLN A 161 -4.38 7.24 4.40
CA GLN A 161 -5.66 7.87 4.12
C GLN A 161 -5.72 8.29 2.65
N LEU A 162 -6.83 7.98 1.96
CA LEU A 162 -7.09 8.44 0.59
C LEU A 162 -8.17 9.52 0.60
N THR A 163 -7.80 10.74 0.24
CA THR A 163 -8.69 11.90 0.24
C THR A 163 -8.74 12.58 -1.14
N PRO A 164 -9.88 13.16 -1.56
CA PRO A 164 -9.91 14.01 -2.75
C PRO A 164 -8.85 15.12 -2.69
N TRP A 165 -8.03 15.22 -3.74
CA TRP A 165 -7.04 16.28 -3.90
C TRP A 165 -7.68 17.48 -4.62
N PHE A 166 -7.45 18.69 -4.09
CA PHE A 166 -8.04 19.96 -4.57
C PHE A 166 -7.00 20.85 -5.26
#